data_AF-A0A1M4EC92-F1
#
_entry.id   AF-A0A1M4EC92-F1
#
_cell.length_a   1.000
_cell.length_b   1.000
_cell.length_c   1.000
_cell.angle_alpha   90.00
_cell.angle_beta   90.00
_cell.angle_gamma   90.00
#
_symmetry.space_group_name_H-M   'P 1'
#
loop_
_entity.id
_entity.type
_entity.pdbx_description
1 polymer ?
#
loop_
_entity_poly.entity_id
_entity_poly.type
_entity_poly.pdbx_seq_one_letter_code
_entity_poly.pdbx_strand_id
1 'polypeptide(L)'
;MTRRPAASRRIGPRFAPDSLKNVTDASAIRQQLSRIQRAILDDPALAVGSAKELIESTAKVVLKERGLPIDDKADLPALVREAQQALGLHPSSTTPGPDGSDAVKKILGAVSSIAIGLAELRNRGYGTGHGPASAPAGLGARHAHLAVNAAFTWCQLILDTLADPKAPWRKGDD
;
A
#
# COMPACT_ATOMS: atom_id res chain seq x y z
N MET A 1 7.96 -19.51 -39.22
CA MET A 1 6.86 -19.31 -38.24
C MET A 1 7.47 -19.05 -36.86
N THR A 2 7.78 -17.81 -36.55
CA THR A 2 8.24 -17.39 -35.21
C THR A 2 7.02 -17.22 -34.30
N ARG A 3 6.84 -18.13 -33.33
CA ARG A 3 5.82 -17.96 -32.28
C ARG A 3 6.15 -16.68 -31.51
N ARG A 4 5.26 -15.68 -31.56
CA ARG A 4 5.28 -14.57 -30.58
C ARG A 4 5.22 -15.20 -29.19
N PRO A 5 6.09 -14.81 -28.23
CA PRO A 5 5.92 -15.25 -26.85
C PRO A 5 4.54 -14.76 -26.40
N ALA A 6 3.75 -15.66 -25.80
CA ALA A 6 2.47 -15.29 -25.20
C ALA A 6 2.74 -14.13 -24.24
N ALA A 7 2.04 -13.01 -24.42
CA ALA A 7 2.11 -11.90 -23.48
C ALA A 7 1.77 -12.47 -22.09
N SER A 8 2.77 -12.55 -21.21
CA SER A 8 2.58 -13.01 -19.83
C SER A 8 1.44 -12.20 -19.24
N ARG A 9 0.28 -12.83 -19.07
CA ARG A 9 -0.92 -12.17 -18.54
C ARG A 9 -0.56 -11.76 -17.13
N ARG A 10 -0.26 -10.47 -16.92
CA ARG A 10 -0.01 -9.92 -15.59
C ARG A 10 -1.33 -9.99 -14.82
N ILE A 11 -1.48 -11.05 -14.03
CA ILE A 11 -2.60 -11.30 -13.13
C ILE A 11 -2.31 -10.54 -11.83
N GLY A 12 -3.32 -9.89 -11.26
CA GLY A 12 -3.21 -9.16 -10.00
C GLY A 12 -3.58 -7.67 -10.11
N PRO A 13 -3.59 -6.97 -8.97
CA PRO A 13 -4.09 -5.61 -8.88
C PRO A 13 -3.26 -4.61 -9.70
N ARG A 14 -3.93 -3.53 -10.11
CA ARG A 14 -3.34 -2.36 -10.79
C ARG A 14 -4.07 -1.11 -10.34
N PHE A 15 -3.33 -0.05 -10.07
CA PHE A 15 -3.91 1.27 -9.89
C PHE A 15 -4.29 1.87 -11.25
N ALA A 16 -5.33 2.70 -11.26
CA ALA A 16 -5.64 3.49 -12.45
C ALA A 16 -4.48 4.46 -12.74
N PRO A 17 -4.21 4.80 -14.01
CA PRO A 17 -3.19 5.80 -14.34
C PRO A 17 -3.37 7.11 -13.57
N ASP A 18 -4.63 7.54 -13.39
CA ASP A 18 -4.99 8.78 -12.70
C ASP A 18 -4.60 8.76 -11.21
N SER A 19 -4.61 7.60 -10.56
CA SER A 19 -4.17 7.45 -9.15
C SER A 19 -2.68 7.77 -8.97
N LEU A 20 -1.88 7.68 -10.04
CA LEU A 20 -0.43 7.94 -10.01
C LEU A 20 -0.06 9.28 -10.66
N LYS A 21 -1.03 10.09 -11.09
CA LYS A 21 -0.76 11.30 -11.89
C LYS A 21 0.06 12.37 -11.16
N ASN A 22 -0.04 12.44 -9.83
CA ASN A 22 0.68 13.37 -8.97
C ASN A 22 1.89 12.73 -8.27
N VAL A 23 2.32 11.56 -8.74
CA VAL A 23 3.52 10.90 -8.23
C VAL A 23 4.66 11.16 -9.21
N THR A 24 5.65 11.93 -8.79
CA THR A 24 6.84 12.29 -9.59
C THR A 24 7.64 11.04 -9.97
N ASP A 25 7.84 10.14 -9.00
CA ASP A 25 8.49 8.84 -9.23
C ASP A 25 7.73 7.67 -8.60
N ALA A 26 6.97 6.96 -9.43
CA ALA A 26 6.22 5.78 -9.01
C ALA A 26 7.00 4.46 -9.20
N SER A 27 8.32 4.50 -9.41
CA SER A 27 9.13 3.31 -9.71
C SER A 27 9.06 2.24 -8.62
N ALA A 28 9.18 2.63 -7.35
CA ALA A 28 9.11 1.71 -6.21
C ALA A 28 7.74 1.02 -6.12
N ILE A 29 6.65 1.77 -6.27
CA ILE A 29 5.28 1.23 -6.27
C ILE A 29 5.11 0.23 -7.43
N ARG A 30 5.55 0.58 -8.64
CA ARG A 30 5.47 -0.28 -9.83
C ARG A 30 6.31 -1.55 -9.68
N GLN A 31 7.47 -1.46 -9.04
CA GLN A 31 8.33 -2.60 -8.73
C GLN A 31 7.59 -3.60 -7.82
N GLN A 32 6.94 -3.11 -6.76
CA GLN A 32 6.21 -3.98 -5.83
C GLN A 32 4.96 -4.60 -6.46
N LEU A 33 4.20 -3.84 -7.25
CA LEU A 33 3.10 -4.41 -8.04
C LEU A 33 3.57 -5.51 -8.99
N SER A 34 4.71 -5.32 -9.67
CA SER A 34 5.30 -6.32 -10.56
C SER A 34 5.76 -7.58 -9.81
N ARG A 35 6.27 -7.44 -8.58
CA ARG A 35 6.59 -8.58 -7.71
C ARG A 35 5.33 -9.34 -7.30
N ILE A 36 4.30 -8.64 -6.82
CA ILE A 36 3.00 -9.21 -6.46
C ILE A 36 2.40 -9.99 -7.64
N GLN A 37 2.36 -9.39 -8.83
CA GLN A 37 1.75 -10.01 -10.02
C GLN A 37 2.44 -11.32 -10.45
N ARG A 38 3.73 -11.48 -10.11
CA ARG A 38 4.47 -12.72 -10.37
C ARG A 38 4.32 -13.75 -9.25
N ALA A 39 4.08 -13.31 -8.03
CA ALA A 39 4.07 -14.16 -6.84
C ALA A 39 2.68 -14.64 -6.43
N ILE A 40 1.62 -13.89 -6.75
CA ILE A 40 0.29 -14.03 -6.12
C ILE A 40 -0.33 -15.43 -6.23
N LEU A 41 -0.02 -16.19 -7.30
CA LEU A 41 -0.52 -17.55 -7.50
C LEU A 41 0.42 -18.62 -6.94
N ASP A 42 1.73 -18.42 -7.10
CA ASP A 42 2.72 -19.49 -6.98
C ASP A 42 3.66 -19.34 -5.78
N ASP A 43 3.80 -18.14 -5.23
CA ASP A 43 4.63 -17.84 -4.06
C ASP A 43 3.89 -16.94 -3.05
N PRO A 44 3.04 -17.54 -2.20
CA PRO A 44 2.28 -16.78 -1.21
C PRO A 44 3.16 -16.00 -0.22
N ALA A 45 4.33 -16.52 0.16
CA ALA A 45 5.21 -15.85 1.11
C ALA A 45 5.81 -14.58 0.50
N LEU A 46 6.26 -14.65 -0.76
CA LEU A 46 6.73 -13.49 -1.50
C LEU A 46 5.60 -12.49 -1.76
N ALA A 47 4.38 -12.96 -2.04
CA ALA A 47 3.23 -12.08 -2.21
C ALA A 47 2.90 -11.29 -0.93
N VAL A 48 2.92 -11.94 0.24
CA VAL A 48 2.72 -11.25 1.54
C VAL A 48 3.82 -10.24 1.82
N GLY A 49 5.09 -10.63 1.60
CA GLY A 49 6.23 -9.71 1.75
C GLY A 49 6.13 -8.50 0.83
N SER A 50 5.84 -8.73 -0.44
CA SER A 50 5.69 -7.66 -1.45
C SER A 50 4.49 -6.76 -1.18
N ALA A 51 3.41 -7.29 -0.60
CA ALA A 51 2.26 -6.50 -0.18
C ALA A 51 2.61 -5.52 0.95
N LYS A 52 3.41 -5.95 1.93
CA LYS A 52 3.97 -5.05 2.96
C LYS A 52 4.86 -3.98 2.34
N GLU A 53 5.80 -4.38 1.48
CA GLU A 53 6.71 -3.46 0.80
C GLU A 53 5.97 -2.45 -0.10
N LEU A 54 4.80 -2.83 -0.65
CA LEU A 54 3.92 -1.92 -1.40
C LEU A 54 3.36 -0.81 -0.51
N ILE A 55 2.88 -1.13 0.70
CA ILE A 55 2.39 -0.12 1.67
C ILE A 55 3.54 0.82 2.07
N GLU A 56 4.71 0.27 2.40
CA GLU A 56 5.91 1.07 2.75
C GLU A 56 6.31 2.02 1.63
N SER A 57 6.39 1.50 0.40
CA SER A 57 6.75 2.30 -0.77
C SER A 57 5.74 3.41 -1.02
N THR A 58 4.44 3.11 -0.89
CA THR A 58 3.35 4.08 -1.08
C THR A 58 3.40 5.17 -0.01
N ALA A 59 3.56 4.81 1.26
CA ALA A 59 3.68 5.77 2.36
C ALA A 59 4.88 6.71 2.16
N LYS A 60 6.06 6.15 1.85
CA LYS A 60 7.28 6.93 1.60
C LYS A 60 7.15 7.85 0.39
N VAL A 61 6.53 7.37 -0.69
CA VAL A 61 6.24 8.21 -1.87
C VAL A 61 5.35 9.38 -1.48
N VAL A 62 4.26 9.15 -0.75
CA VAL A 62 3.35 10.22 -0.31
C VAL A 62 4.06 11.25 0.55
N LEU A 63 4.85 10.82 1.54
CA LEU A 63 5.62 11.74 2.38
C LEU A 63 6.60 12.57 1.54
N LYS A 64 7.28 11.94 0.58
CA LYS A 64 8.18 12.62 -0.36
C LYS A 64 7.45 13.65 -1.23
N GLU A 65 6.31 13.30 -1.83
CA GLU A 65 5.53 14.23 -2.66
C GLU A 65 4.93 15.38 -1.82
N ARG A 66 4.71 15.16 -0.52
CA ARG A 66 4.29 16.20 0.44
C ARG A 66 5.47 16.99 1.03
N GLY A 67 6.71 16.71 0.62
CA GLY A 67 7.90 17.41 1.13
C GLY A 67 8.18 17.15 2.62
N LEU A 68 7.67 16.05 3.17
CA LEU A 68 7.82 15.69 4.58
C LEU A 68 9.03 14.76 4.79
N PRO A 69 9.69 14.84 5.96
CA PRO A 69 10.79 13.96 6.29
C PRO A 69 10.32 12.50 6.41
N ILE A 70 11.22 11.57 6.12
CA ILE A 70 11.01 10.13 6.28
C ILE A 70 12.07 9.64 7.26
N ASP A 71 11.66 9.05 8.37
CA ASP A 71 12.59 8.36 9.27
C ASP A 71 12.92 6.97 8.70
N ASP A 72 14.20 6.71 8.44
CA ASP A 72 14.67 5.42 7.95
C ASP A 72 14.43 4.27 8.96
N LYS A 73 14.20 4.60 10.23
CA LYS A 73 13.87 3.65 11.30
C LYS A 73 12.37 3.49 11.53
N ALA A 74 11.53 4.25 10.83
CA ALA A 74 10.07 4.15 10.98
C ALA A 74 9.59 2.75 10.60
N ASP A 75 8.79 2.15 11.48
CA ASP A 75 8.10 0.92 11.19
C ASP A 75 6.84 1.17 10.34
N LEU A 76 6.20 0.09 9.89
CA LEU A 76 5.01 0.23 9.04
C LEU A 76 3.87 1.01 9.73
N PRO A 77 3.51 0.72 11.01
CA PRO A 77 2.53 1.53 11.74
C PRO A 77 2.83 3.04 11.73
N ALA A 78 4.08 3.44 11.97
CA ALA A 78 4.48 4.84 11.91
C ALA A 78 4.30 5.43 10.51
N LEU A 79 4.83 4.78 9.48
CA LEU A 79 4.71 5.23 8.09
C LEU A 79 3.25 5.37 7.62
N VAL A 80 2.38 4.42 8.00
CA VAL A 80 0.95 4.47 7.68
C VAL A 80 0.28 5.68 8.32
N ARG A 81 0.55 5.90 9.62
CA ARG A 81 0.01 7.04 10.37
C ARG A 81 0.48 8.36 9.76
N GLU A 82 1.77 8.51 9.52
CA GLU A 82 2.36 9.73 8.96
C GLU A 82 1.80 10.05 7.58
N ALA A 83 1.71 9.06 6.69
CA ALA A 83 1.13 9.25 5.36
C ALA A 83 -0.35 9.67 5.41
N GLN A 84 -1.14 9.07 6.32
CA GLN A 84 -2.54 9.47 6.52
C GLN A 84 -2.67 10.89 7.07
N GLN A 85 -1.80 11.28 8.00
CA GLN A 85 -1.77 12.64 8.54
C GLN A 85 -1.38 13.65 7.46
N ALA A 86 -0.36 13.34 6.65
CA ALA A 86 0.09 14.16 5.52
C ALA A 86 -1.00 14.45 4.49
N LEU A 87 -1.99 13.55 4.38
CA LEU A 87 -3.13 13.67 3.46
C LEU A 87 -4.43 14.15 4.12
N GLY A 88 -4.43 14.42 5.44
CA GLY A 88 -5.64 14.81 6.17
C GLY A 88 -6.67 13.67 6.33
N LEU A 89 -6.23 12.41 6.21
CA LEU A 89 -7.04 11.20 6.30
C LEU A 89 -6.94 10.50 7.66
N HIS A 90 -6.14 11.02 8.60
CA HIS A 90 -6.06 10.40 9.91
C HIS A 90 -7.37 10.66 10.68
N PRO A 91 -7.92 9.70 11.46
CA PRO A 91 -9.20 9.91 12.17
C PRO A 91 -9.21 11.10 13.14
N SER A 92 -8.03 11.54 13.61
CA SER A 92 -7.87 12.75 14.43
C SER A 92 -7.83 14.05 13.62
N SER A 93 -7.82 13.99 12.29
CA SER A 93 -7.87 15.17 11.43
C SER A 93 -9.27 15.78 11.46
N THR A 94 -9.33 17.11 11.55
CA THR A 94 -10.58 17.86 11.45
C THR A 94 -10.79 18.28 10.01
N THR A 95 -11.52 17.46 9.26
CA THR A 95 -11.82 17.72 7.84
C THR A 95 -13.31 18.05 7.67
N PRO A 96 -13.70 19.14 6.99
CA PRO A 96 -15.11 19.43 6.73
C PRO A 96 -15.76 18.44 5.75
N GLY A 97 -17.08 18.32 5.82
CA GLY A 97 -17.86 17.54 4.85
C GLY A 97 -17.80 16.03 5.09
N PRO A 98 -18.00 15.20 4.05
CA PRO A 98 -18.11 13.74 4.20
C PRO A 98 -16.84 13.10 4.80
N ASP A 99 -15.67 13.65 4.48
CA ASP A 99 -14.36 13.17 4.96
C ASP A 99 -14.23 13.24 6.48
N GLY A 100 -14.93 14.19 7.12
CA GLY A 100 -14.95 14.35 8.58
C GLY A 100 -15.98 13.51 9.31
N SER A 101 -16.87 12.83 8.59
CA SER A 101 -17.97 12.06 9.19
C SER A 101 -17.47 10.89 10.03
N ASP A 102 -18.21 10.55 11.08
CA ASP A 102 -17.84 9.42 11.96
C ASP A 102 -17.77 8.09 11.20
N ALA A 103 -18.64 7.91 10.19
CA ALA A 103 -18.62 6.75 9.32
C ALA A 103 -17.32 6.65 8.53
N VAL A 104 -16.86 7.75 7.91
CA VAL A 104 -15.60 7.79 7.16
C VAL A 104 -14.41 7.60 8.10
N LYS A 105 -14.38 8.27 9.26
CA LYS A 105 -13.32 8.07 10.27
C LYS A 105 -13.22 6.63 10.75
N LYS A 106 -14.36 5.95 10.95
CA LYS A 106 -14.39 4.51 11.30
C LYS A 106 -13.77 3.64 10.20
N ILE A 107 -14.11 3.92 8.94
CA ILE A 107 -13.54 3.19 7.79
C ILE A 107 -12.03 3.44 7.69
N LEU A 108 -11.59 4.70 7.85
CA LEU A 108 -10.18 5.08 7.82
C LEU A 108 -9.39 4.33 8.90
N GLY A 109 -9.91 4.28 10.13
CA GLY A 109 -9.32 3.49 11.21
C GLY A 109 -9.23 1.99 10.87
N ALA A 110 -10.28 1.40 10.31
CA ALA A 110 -10.27 -0.01 9.90
C ALA A 110 -9.25 -0.29 8.79
N VAL A 111 -9.13 0.60 7.80
CA VAL A 111 -8.15 0.48 6.72
C VAL A 111 -6.71 0.61 7.26
N SER A 112 -6.46 1.47 8.25
CA SER A 112 -5.18 1.50 8.98
C SER A 112 -4.90 0.20 9.72
N SER A 113 -5.89 -0.34 10.44
CA SER A 113 -5.75 -1.62 11.16
C SER A 113 -5.44 -2.79 10.21
N ILE A 114 -6.02 -2.81 9.01
CA ILE A 114 -5.71 -3.81 7.99
C ILE A 114 -4.24 -3.72 7.54
N ALA A 115 -3.72 -2.52 7.32
CA ALA A 115 -2.30 -2.31 6.97
C ALA A 115 -1.36 -2.77 8.09
N ILE A 116 -1.70 -2.47 9.35
CA ILE A 116 -0.93 -2.91 10.53
C ILE A 116 -0.96 -4.43 10.67
N GLY A 117 -2.14 -5.06 10.53
CA GLY A 117 -2.28 -6.50 10.57
C GLY A 117 -1.45 -7.23 9.50
N LEU A 118 -1.20 -6.59 8.35
CA LEU A 118 -0.29 -7.12 7.33
C LEU A 118 1.18 -7.12 7.79
N ALA A 119 1.64 -6.05 8.46
CA ALA A 119 2.97 -6.05 9.07
C ALA A 119 3.10 -7.16 10.12
N GLU A 120 2.10 -7.33 10.97
CA GLU A 120 2.09 -8.38 11.99
C GLU A 120 2.12 -9.79 11.38
N LEU A 121 1.28 -10.05 10.37
CA LEU A 121 1.26 -11.32 9.63
C LEU A 121 2.66 -11.66 9.13
N ARG A 122 3.31 -10.71 8.48
CA ARG A 122 4.67 -10.88 7.98
C ARG A 122 5.67 -11.10 9.13
N ASN A 123 5.56 -10.32 10.22
CA ASN A 123 6.48 -10.40 11.36
C ASN A 123 6.40 -11.75 12.09
N ARG A 124 5.27 -12.47 11.99
CA ARG A 124 5.13 -13.86 12.46
C ARG A 124 5.83 -14.90 11.56
N GLY A 125 6.57 -14.47 10.55
CA GLY A 125 7.31 -15.35 9.63
C GLY A 125 6.51 -15.75 8.39
N TYR A 126 5.28 -15.26 8.22
CA TYR A 126 4.43 -15.56 7.07
C TYR A 126 4.68 -14.62 5.89
N GLY A 127 5.96 -14.46 5.49
CA GLY A 127 6.37 -13.64 4.36
C GLY A 127 7.89 -13.57 4.21
N THR A 128 8.36 -12.80 3.23
CA THR A 128 9.80 -12.62 2.96
C THR A 128 10.39 -11.38 3.66
N GLY A 129 11.72 -11.23 3.60
CA GLY A 129 12.43 -9.98 3.91
C GLY A 129 13.39 -10.01 5.12
N HIS A 130 13.35 -11.04 5.97
CA HIS A 130 14.32 -11.20 7.08
C HIS A 130 15.01 -12.57 7.12
N GLY A 131 14.78 -13.44 6.12
CA GLY A 131 15.41 -14.76 6.06
C GLY A 131 15.06 -15.63 7.26
N PRO A 132 13.89 -16.29 7.28
CA PRO A 132 13.52 -17.12 8.42
C PRO A 132 14.47 -18.33 8.55
N ALA A 133 14.68 -18.80 9.79
CA ALA A 133 15.50 -19.99 10.05
C ALA A 133 14.93 -21.27 9.43
N SER A 134 13.64 -21.26 9.08
CA SER A 134 12.93 -22.34 8.38
C SER A 134 12.00 -21.76 7.31
N ALA A 135 11.69 -22.55 6.29
CA ALA A 135 10.75 -22.13 5.25
C ALA A 135 9.35 -21.88 5.85
N PRO A 136 8.65 -20.79 5.48
CA PRO A 136 7.27 -20.56 5.90
C PRO A 136 6.36 -21.70 5.42
N ALA A 137 5.60 -22.30 6.34
CA ALA A 137 4.63 -23.35 6.05
C ALA A 137 3.19 -22.86 6.28
N GLY A 138 2.21 -23.50 5.65
CA GLY A 138 0.78 -23.20 5.86
C GLY A 138 0.21 -22.01 5.10
N LEU A 139 1.04 -21.30 4.31
CA LEU A 139 0.56 -20.30 3.37
C LEU A 139 0.03 -20.93 2.08
N GLY A 140 -0.95 -20.26 1.48
CA GLY A 140 -1.59 -20.67 0.23
C GLY A 140 -2.18 -19.46 -0.48
N ALA A 141 -2.67 -19.65 -1.71
CA ALA A 141 -3.15 -18.55 -2.55
C ALA A 141 -4.20 -17.64 -1.88
N ARG A 142 -5.10 -18.20 -1.05
CA ARG A 142 -6.09 -17.39 -0.30
C ARG A 142 -5.44 -16.38 0.65
N HIS A 143 -4.30 -16.71 1.25
CA HIS A 143 -3.56 -15.83 2.16
C HIS A 143 -2.80 -14.74 1.38
N ALA A 144 -2.26 -15.11 0.21
CA ALA A 144 -1.69 -14.14 -0.72
C ALA A 144 -2.75 -13.13 -1.17
N HIS A 145 -3.95 -13.59 -1.54
CA HIS A 145 -5.07 -12.73 -1.93
C HIS A 145 -5.50 -11.81 -0.78
N LEU A 146 -5.61 -12.33 0.44
CA LEU A 146 -5.93 -11.51 1.62
C LEU A 146 -4.93 -10.38 1.80
N ALA A 147 -3.63 -10.70 1.83
CA ALA A 147 -2.56 -9.72 2.02
C ALA A 147 -2.49 -8.69 0.89
N VAL A 148 -2.59 -9.14 -0.36
CA VAL A 148 -2.53 -8.27 -1.53
C VAL A 148 -3.74 -7.33 -1.59
N ASN A 149 -4.95 -7.83 -1.32
CA ASN A 149 -6.16 -7.01 -1.33
C ASN A 149 -6.16 -6.00 -0.17
N ALA A 150 -5.65 -6.41 1.00
CA ALA A 150 -5.44 -5.53 2.14
C ALA A 150 -4.52 -4.36 1.79
N ALA A 151 -3.33 -4.65 1.25
CA ALA A 151 -2.39 -3.63 0.81
C ALA A 151 -2.98 -2.73 -0.29
N PHE A 152 -3.65 -3.33 -1.27
CA PHE A 152 -4.23 -2.58 -2.37
C PHE A 152 -5.32 -1.61 -1.91
N THR A 153 -6.19 -2.02 -0.99
CA THR A 153 -7.24 -1.16 -0.41
C THR A 153 -6.64 0.09 0.21
N TRP A 154 -5.61 -0.08 1.05
CA TRP A 154 -4.94 1.05 1.69
C TRP A 154 -4.22 1.93 0.67
N CYS A 155 -3.40 1.33 -0.21
CA CYS A 155 -2.61 2.10 -1.17
C CYS A 155 -3.48 2.87 -2.17
N GLN A 156 -4.57 2.27 -2.65
CA GLN A 156 -5.46 2.92 -3.60
C GLN A 156 -6.11 4.17 -3.01
N LEU A 157 -6.64 4.08 -1.78
CA LEU A 157 -7.20 5.24 -1.08
C LEU A 157 -6.20 6.39 -0.96
N ILE A 158 -4.97 6.06 -0.57
CA ILE A 158 -3.89 7.01 -0.35
C ILE A 158 -3.48 7.69 -1.67
N LEU A 159 -3.31 6.91 -2.73
CA LEU A 159 -2.92 7.41 -4.05
C LEU A 159 -4.05 8.23 -4.70
N ASP A 160 -5.30 7.78 -4.61
CA ASP A 160 -6.46 8.52 -5.11
C ASP A 160 -6.59 9.86 -4.37
N THR A 161 -6.33 9.90 -3.06
CA THR A 161 -6.36 11.14 -2.28
C THR A 161 -5.20 12.08 -2.63
N LEU A 162 -4.01 11.56 -2.90
CA LEU A 162 -2.89 12.35 -3.41
C LEU A 162 -3.17 12.89 -4.84
N ALA A 163 -3.91 12.14 -5.64
CA ALA A 163 -4.32 12.53 -6.99
C ALA A 163 -5.46 13.57 -7.00
N ASP A 164 -6.31 13.60 -5.97
CA ASP A 164 -7.51 14.43 -5.96
C ASP A 164 -7.20 15.93 -5.76
N PRO A 165 -7.58 16.82 -6.70
CA PRO A 165 -7.45 18.27 -6.54
C PRO A 165 -8.34 18.87 -5.43
N LYS A 166 -9.35 18.13 -4.94
CA LYS A 166 -10.26 18.57 -3.86
C LYS A 166 -9.90 17.99 -2.50
N ALA A 167 -8.82 17.21 -2.43
CA ALA A 167 -8.41 16.51 -1.22
C ALA A 167 -8.14 17.48 -0.04
N PRO A 168 -8.37 17.03 1.21
CA PRO A 168 -8.23 17.86 2.40
C PRO A 168 -6.86 18.54 2.54
N TRP A 169 -5.79 17.85 2.16
CA TRP A 169 -4.41 18.34 2.31
C TRP A 169 -4.07 19.54 1.42
N ARG A 170 -4.85 19.79 0.35
CA ARG A 170 -4.60 20.93 -0.56
C ARG A 170 -5.07 22.27 -0.01
N LYS A 171 -5.98 22.26 0.98
CA LYS A 171 -6.60 23.48 1.52
C LYS A 171 -5.66 24.30 2.42
N GLY A 172 -4.41 23.88 2.62
CA GLY A 172 -3.39 24.60 3.40
C GLY A 172 -2.17 25.04 2.59
N ASP A 173 -2.16 24.83 1.27
CA ASP A 173 -1.05 25.22 0.37
C ASP A 173 -1.35 26.55 -0.39
N ASP A 174 -2.46 27.24 -0.07
CA ASP A 174 -2.88 28.55 -0.60
C ASP A 174 -2.57 29.70 0.36
#